data_AF-Q0UTG6-F1
#
_entry.id   AF-Q0UTG6-F1
#
_cell.length_a   1.000
_cell.length_b   1.000
_cell.length_c   1.000
_cell.angle_alpha   90.00
_cell.angle_beta   90.00
_cell.angle_gamma   90.00
#
_symmetry.space_group_name_H-M   'P 1'
#
loop_
_entity.id
_entity.type
_entity.pdbx_description
1 polymer ?
#
loop_
_entity_poly.entity_id
_entity_poly.type
_entity_poly.pdbx_seq_one_letter_code
_entity_poly.pdbx_strand_id
1 'polypeptide(L)'
;MPPPPTSLYTLSLALALLLTLLVAGTLRLLAILPPRTRTQWRKRPVATRVLIVLGSGGHTHEMFYLLRDLDTSKYTHRTYVVSSGDAFSAQRAVEFERGLEEKEKEKEKEKRLGALRQQDAAIPSVSLNGKKVGKDEGRKCTGPEHYNVAVIPRARRIHQSLLSTPFSAMRTLLSSIPILLSSPPLLPNKPPSTPYESAAQDLPDLIITNGPATGVIVILGSLILRFFNFRSANSRGKCKTIYAESFARVKGLSLSGKLLSRVVDRFLVQWEELEGSGGGRGEFWGVLV
;
A
#
# COMPACT_ATOMS: atom_id res chain seq x y z
N MET A 1 44.14 -40.99 2.33
CA MET A 1 44.34 -40.24 3.60
C MET A 1 42.98 -39.73 4.06
N PRO A 2 42.52 -40.06 5.27
CA PRO A 2 41.30 -39.47 5.83
C PRO A 2 41.51 -37.95 6.04
N PRO A 3 40.47 -37.12 5.84
CA PRO A 3 40.59 -35.68 6.02
C PRO A 3 40.92 -35.35 7.50
N PRO A 4 41.70 -34.29 7.77
CA PRO A 4 42.13 -33.95 9.13
C PRO A 4 40.89 -33.67 10.01
N PRO A 5 40.90 -34.06 11.30
CA PRO A 5 39.73 -33.97 12.18
C PRO A 5 39.17 -32.55 12.32
N THR A 6 40.02 -31.52 12.15
CA THR A 6 39.60 -30.11 12.11
C THR A 6 38.61 -29.79 10.99
N SER A 7 38.70 -30.47 9.85
CA SER A 7 37.78 -30.28 8.71
C SER A 7 36.37 -30.84 8.96
N LEU A 8 36.25 -31.87 9.81
CA LEU A 8 34.96 -32.44 10.19
C LEU A 8 34.23 -31.51 11.16
N TYR A 9 34.94 -30.91 12.11
CA TYR A 9 34.37 -29.94 13.05
C TYR A 9 33.93 -28.62 12.39
N THR A 10 34.70 -28.13 11.40
CA THR A 10 34.32 -26.93 10.65
C THR A 10 33.07 -27.17 9.79
N LEU A 11 32.97 -28.34 9.15
CA LEU A 11 31.78 -28.72 8.39
C LEU A 11 30.55 -28.88 9.28
N SER A 12 30.68 -29.57 10.42
CA SER A 12 29.57 -29.75 11.36
C SER A 12 29.08 -28.42 11.94
N LEU A 13 30.00 -27.50 12.26
CA LEU A 13 29.65 -26.17 12.75
C LEU A 13 28.94 -25.35 11.67
N ALA A 14 29.42 -25.39 10.43
CA ALA A 14 28.77 -24.71 9.31
C ALA A 14 27.34 -25.23 9.04
N LEU A 15 27.14 -26.56 9.11
CA LEU A 15 25.83 -27.18 8.97
C LEU A 15 24.88 -26.80 10.12
N ALA A 16 25.38 -26.82 11.36
CA ALA A 16 24.60 -26.40 12.53
C ALA A 16 24.20 -24.91 12.44
N LEU A 17 25.11 -24.05 11.99
CA LEU A 17 24.82 -22.63 11.76
C LEU A 17 23.77 -22.45 10.64
N LEU A 18 23.90 -23.17 9.52
CA LEU A 18 22.92 -23.11 8.44
C LEU A 18 21.54 -23.56 8.90
N LEU A 19 21.46 -24.66 9.66
CA LEU A 19 20.20 -25.17 10.19
C LEU A 19 19.55 -24.18 11.18
N THR A 20 20.34 -23.62 12.09
CA THR A 20 19.84 -22.62 13.05
C THR A 20 19.35 -21.35 12.34
N LEU A 21 20.05 -20.87 11.32
CA LEU A 21 19.60 -19.74 10.48
C LEU A 21 18.33 -20.07 9.70
N LEU A 22 18.19 -21.29 9.19
CA LEU A 22 16.98 -21.75 8.50
C LEU A 22 15.78 -21.82 9.46
N VAL A 23 15.97 -22.39 10.65
CA VAL A 23 14.93 -22.46 11.68
C VAL A 23 14.55 -21.04 12.15
N ALA A 24 15.51 -20.19 12.45
CA ALA A 24 15.25 -18.80 12.83
C ALA A 24 14.54 -18.03 11.70
N GLY A 25 14.96 -18.23 10.45
CA GLY A 25 14.35 -17.60 9.28
C GLY A 25 12.92 -18.07 9.03
N THR A 26 12.64 -19.36 9.17
CA THR A 26 11.29 -19.91 9.04
C THR A 26 10.36 -19.43 10.16
N LEU A 27 10.81 -19.45 11.42
CA LEU A 27 10.08 -18.88 12.55
C LEU A 27 9.79 -17.39 12.34
N ARG A 28 10.78 -16.63 11.84
CA ARG A 28 10.63 -15.21 11.54
C ARG A 28 9.60 -14.97 10.44
N LEU A 29 9.65 -15.77 9.37
CA LEU A 29 8.69 -15.69 8.28
C LEU A 29 7.26 -15.97 8.78
N LEU A 30 7.07 -17.06 9.52
CA LEU A 30 5.78 -17.42 10.12
C LEU A 30 5.25 -16.33 11.07
N ALA A 31 6.13 -15.67 11.82
CA ALA A 31 5.74 -14.59 12.74
C ALA A 31 5.30 -13.29 12.03
N ILE A 32 5.77 -13.05 10.80
CA ILE A 32 5.42 -11.85 10.02
C ILE A 32 4.19 -12.09 9.16
N LEU A 33 4.03 -13.32 8.70
CA LEU A 33 2.86 -13.70 7.92
C LEU A 33 1.60 -13.42 8.73
N PRO A 34 0.62 -12.75 8.12
CA PRO A 34 -0.56 -12.27 8.82
C PRO A 34 -1.37 -13.46 9.37
N PRO A 35 -1.69 -13.47 10.68
CA PRO A 35 -2.59 -14.47 11.24
C PRO A 35 -4.00 -14.28 10.65
N ARG A 36 -4.75 -15.39 10.53
CA ARG A 36 -6.08 -15.43 9.88
C ARG A 36 -7.10 -14.44 10.48
N THR A 37 -6.90 -13.99 11.72
CA THR A 37 -7.89 -13.22 12.48
C THR A 37 -7.24 -12.20 13.42
N ARG A 38 -6.50 -11.22 12.91
CA ARG A 38 -6.07 -10.11 13.79
C ARG A 38 -6.02 -8.74 13.11
N THR A 39 -7.12 -8.02 13.22
CA THR A 39 -7.14 -6.56 13.19
C THR A 39 -6.63 -6.05 14.54
N GLN A 40 -5.33 -5.78 14.63
CA GLN A 40 -4.81 -5.04 15.79
C GLN A 40 -5.26 -3.58 15.67
N TRP A 41 -6.04 -3.11 16.64
CA TRP A 41 -6.45 -1.72 16.74
C TRP A 41 -5.21 -0.85 16.98
N ARG A 42 -4.91 0.02 16.03
CA ARG A 42 -3.81 0.98 16.13
C ARG A 42 -4.33 2.35 16.53
N LYS A 43 -3.54 3.04 17.35
CA LYS A 43 -3.66 4.50 17.50
C LYS A 43 -3.47 5.12 16.12
N ARG A 44 -4.33 6.08 15.77
CA ARG A 44 -4.25 6.77 14.48
C ARG A 44 -2.89 7.45 14.37
N PRO A 45 -2.11 7.19 13.30
CA PRO A 45 -0.85 7.89 13.10
C PRO A 45 -1.11 9.36 12.76
N VAL A 46 -0.09 10.21 12.93
CA VAL A 46 -0.15 11.65 12.60
C VAL A 46 -0.42 11.86 11.11
N ALA A 47 0.16 11.01 10.26
CA ALA A 47 -0.10 10.95 8.83
C ALA A 47 -0.16 9.47 8.42
N THR A 48 -1.03 9.12 7.47
CA THR A 48 -1.10 7.76 6.91
C THR A 48 -0.61 7.79 5.48
N ARG A 49 0.55 7.19 5.24
CA ARG A 49 1.10 7.05 3.89
C ARG A 49 0.54 5.80 3.23
N VAL A 50 -0.12 5.95 2.08
CA VAL A 50 -0.61 4.84 1.25
C VAL A 50 0.20 4.74 -0.03
N LEU A 51 0.69 3.54 -0.33
CA LEU A 51 1.35 3.20 -1.57
C LEU A 51 0.38 2.44 -2.47
N ILE A 52 0.02 3.01 -3.61
CA ILE A 52 -0.92 2.43 -4.57
C ILE A 52 -0.14 1.95 -5.78
N VAL A 53 -0.05 0.65 -5.99
CA VAL A 53 0.65 0.09 -7.16
C VAL A 53 -0.35 -0.12 -8.28
N LEU A 54 -0.23 0.72 -9.31
CA LEU A 54 -1.08 0.70 -10.49
C LEU A 54 -0.61 -0.41 -11.44
N GLY A 55 -1.54 -1.29 -11.82
CA GLY A 55 -1.36 -2.14 -13.01
C GLY A 55 -1.38 -1.31 -14.28
N SER A 56 -1.15 -1.93 -15.44
CA SER A 56 -1.29 -1.25 -16.74
C SER A 56 -2.65 -1.55 -17.39
N GLY A 57 -3.26 -0.54 -18.02
CA GLY A 57 -4.49 -0.69 -18.81
C GLY A 57 -5.75 -0.85 -17.96
N GLY A 58 -6.45 -1.99 -18.09
CA GLY A 58 -7.70 -2.27 -17.37
C GLY A 58 -7.53 -2.29 -15.85
N HIS A 59 -6.41 -2.83 -15.36
CA HIS A 59 -6.10 -2.82 -13.91
C HIS A 59 -5.99 -1.42 -13.33
N THR A 60 -5.49 -0.44 -14.09
CA THR A 60 -5.42 0.96 -13.65
C THR A 60 -6.82 1.51 -13.39
N HIS A 61 -7.74 1.25 -14.32
CA HIS A 61 -9.13 1.69 -14.20
C HIS A 61 -9.79 1.04 -12.99
N GLU A 62 -9.68 -0.29 -12.87
CA GLU A 62 -10.18 -1.02 -11.69
C GLU A 62 -9.66 -0.39 -10.39
N MET A 63 -8.36 -0.07 -10.30
CA MET A 63 -7.79 0.53 -9.09
C MET A 63 -8.37 1.91 -8.78
N PHE A 64 -8.59 2.77 -9.77
CA PHE A 64 -9.22 4.08 -9.52
C PHE A 64 -10.69 3.96 -9.14
N TYR A 65 -11.41 2.96 -9.65
CA TYR A 65 -12.76 2.64 -9.17
C TYR A 65 -12.75 2.20 -7.70
N LEU A 66 -11.83 1.32 -7.30
CA LEU A 66 -11.63 0.92 -5.90
C LEU A 66 -11.36 2.12 -4.98
N LEU A 67 -10.66 3.13 -5.49
CA LEU A 67 -10.23 4.31 -4.73
C LEU A 67 -11.21 5.48 -4.81
N ARG A 68 -12.32 5.37 -5.56
CA ARG A 68 -13.21 6.52 -5.86
C ARG A 68 -13.71 7.29 -4.63
N ASP A 69 -13.88 6.57 -3.52
CA ASP A 69 -14.40 7.07 -2.24
C ASP A 69 -13.30 7.12 -1.14
N LEU A 70 -12.02 7.21 -1.56
CA LEU A 70 -10.89 7.30 -0.65
C LEU A 70 -10.99 8.56 0.22
N ASP A 71 -10.97 8.35 1.55
CA ASP A 71 -11.03 9.43 2.52
C ASP A 71 -9.67 10.12 2.68
N THR A 72 -9.55 11.33 2.14
CA THR A 72 -8.33 12.15 2.16
C THR A 72 -7.99 12.70 3.55
N SER A 73 -8.91 12.64 4.53
CA SER A 73 -8.59 12.99 5.93
C SER A 73 -7.84 11.87 6.64
N LYS A 74 -8.05 10.61 6.23
CA LYS A 74 -7.40 9.43 6.82
C LYS A 74 -6.12 9.08 6.09
N TYR A 75 -6.17 9.06 4.77
CA TYR A 75 -5.07 8.68 3.88
C TYR A 75 -4.38 9.92 3.36
N THR A 76 -3.61 10.54 4.24
CA THR A 76 -3.13 11.91 4.06
C THR A 76 -2.09 12.06 2.96
N HIS A 77 -1.23 11.04 2.76
CA HIS A 77 -0.20 11.04 1.70
C HIS A 77 -0.32 9.82 0.80
N ARG A 78 -0.37 10.02 -0.52
CA ARG A 78 -0.62 8.96 -1.51
C ARG A 78 0.52 8.85 -2.52
N THR A 79 1.25 7.75 -2.49
CA THR A 79 2.29 7.46 -3.47
C THR A 79 1.75 6.49 -4.53
N TYR A 80 1.62 6.95 -5.77
CA TYR A 80 1.24 6.11 -6.91
C TYR A 80 2.47 5.50 -7.56
N VAL A 81 2.54 4.18 -7.61
CA VAL A 81 3.62 3.45 -8.28
C VAL A 81 3.16 3.01 -9.66
N VAL A 82 3.84 3.49 -10.69
CA VAL A 82 3.57 3.16 -12.09
C VAL A 82 4.73 2.41 -12.71
N SER A 83 4.41 1.58 -13.70
CA SER A 83 5.42 0.83 -14.44
C SER A 83 6.08 1.68 -15.53
N SER A 84 7.36 1.45 -15.80
CA SER A 84 8.11 2.12 -16.86
C SER A 84 7.44 1.91 -18.21
N GLY A 85 7.25 2.99 -18.96
CA GLY A 85 6.56 2.99 -20.26
C GLY A 85 5.02 2.98 -20.15
N ASP A 86 4.46 3.20 -18.96
CA ASP A 86 3.02 3.38 -18.75
C ASP A 86 2.68 4.84 -18.38
N ALA A 87 2.87 5.74 -19.35
CA ALA A 87 2.58 7.16 -19.17
C ALA A 87 1.08 7.41 -18.94
N PHE A 88 0.23 6.56 -19.50
CA PHE A 88 -1.22 6.66 -19.35
C PHE A 88 -1.66 6.47 -17.90
N SER A 89 -1.16 5.43 -17.21
CA SER A 89 -1.46 5.24 -15.79
C SER A 89 -0.95 6.39 -14.91
N ALA A 90 0.18 7.00 -15.28
CA ALA A 90 0.71 8.17 -14.57
C ALA A 90 -0.20 9.40 -14.74
N GLN A 91 -0.67 9.67 -15.97
CA GLN A 91 -1.61 10.76 -16.25
C GLN A 91 -2.93 10.56 -15.51
N ARG A 92 -3.48 9.33 -15.52
CA ARG A 92 -4.70 8.99 -14.78
C ARG A 92 -4.57 9.22 -13.28
N ALA A 93 -3.40 8.99 -12.68
CA ALA A 93 -3.18 9.30 -11.26
C ALA A 93 -3.28 10.79 -10.97
N VAL A 94 -2.75 11.64 -11.85
CA VAL A 94 -2.84 13.10 -11.73
C VAL A 94 -4.29 13.56 -11.92
N GLU A 95 -4.99 13.04 -12.92
CA GLU A 95 -6.41 13.33 -13.14
C GLU A 95 -7.29 12.94 -11.96
N PHE A 96 -7.02 11.77 -11.37
CA PHE A 96 -7.74 11.28 -10.21
C PHE A 96 -7.57 12.19 -8.99
N GLU A 97 -6.34 12.63 -8.69
CA GLU A 97 -6.09 13.56 -7.58
C GLU A 97 -6.72 14.94 -7.83
N ARG A 98 -6.71 15.44 -9.07
CA ARG A 98 -7.45 16.66 -9.44
C ARG A 98 -8.95 16.50 -9.18
N GLY A 99 -9.52 15.35 -9.55
CA GLY A 99 -10.92 15.05 -9.29
C GLY A 99 -11.27 14.96 -7.81
N LEU A 100 -10.36 14.44 -6.96
CA LEU A 100 -10.53 14.47 -5.50
C LEU A 100 -10.52 15.90 -4.97
N GLU A 101 -9.61 16.75 -5.46
CA GLU A 101 -9.54 18.15 -5.06
C GLU A 101 -10.81 18.94 -5.44
N GLU A 102 -11.33 18.72 -6.64
CA GLU A 102 -12.57 19.36 -7.13
C GLU A 102 -13.79 18.93 -6.32
N LYS A 103 -13.97 17.63 -6.10
CA LYS A 103 -15.06 17.09 -5.26
C LYS A 103 -15.04 17.68 -3.85
N GLU A 104 -13.86 17.90 -3.27
CA GLU A 104 -13.75 18.46 -1.92
C GLU A 104 -14.04 19.96 -1.89
N LYS A 105 -13.62 20.72 -2.91
CA LYS A 105 -14.01 22.14 -3.06
C LYS A 105 -15.51 22.31 -3.24
N GLU A 106 -16.15 21.43 -4.01
CA GLU A 106 -17.60 21.45 -4.22
C GLU A 106 -18.36 21.20 -2.91
N LYS A 107 -17.97 20.16 -2.15
CA LYS A 107 -18.55 19.86 -0.82
C LYS A 107 -18.37 21.02 0.17
N GLU A 108 -17.20 21.66 0.16
CA GLU A 108 -16.94 22.82 1.03
C GLU A 108 -17.84 24.01 0.66
N LYS A 109 -17.98 24.29 -0.64
CA LYS A 109 -18.88 25.33 -1.16
C LYS A 109 -20.34 25.05 -0.79
N GLU A 110 -20.79 23.81 -0.93
CA GLU A 110 -22.14 23.40 -0.56
C GLU A 110 -22.39 23.56 0.95
N LYS A 111 -21.44 23.11 1.79
CA LYS A 111 -21.49 23.28 3.25
C LYS A 111 -21.56 24.75 3.65
N ARG A 112 -20.78 25.62 2.98
CA ARG A 112 -20.80 27.08 3.21
C ARG A 112 -22.12 27.72 2.79
N LEU A 113 -22.66 27.33 1.63
CA LEU A 113 -23.95 27.85 1.13
C LEU A 113 -25.12 27.39 2.03
N GLY A 114 -25.09 26.15 2.50
CA GLY A 114 -26.07 25.62 3.46
C GLY A 114 -26.04 26.36 4.80
N ALA A 115 -24.84 26.69 5.31
CA ALA A 115 -24.70 27.47 6.54
C ALA A 115 -25.25 28.90 6.41
N LEU A 116 -25.03 29.56 5.26
CA LEU A 116 -25.60 30.89 4.98
C LEU A 116 -27.13 30.83 4.94
N ARG A 117 -27.72 29.84 4.25
CA ARG A 117 -29.18 29.65 4.19
C ARG A 117 -29.81 29.39 5.56
N GLN A 118 -29.11 28.70 6.46
CA GLN A 118 -29.59 28.47 7.84
C GLN A 118 -29.51 29.73 8.71
N GLN A 119 -28.56 30.62 8.46
CA GLN A 119 -28.49 31.91 9.14
C GLN A 119 -29.62 32.85 8.72
N ASP A 120 -29.98 32.87 7.43
CA ASP A 120 -31.05 33.71 6.90
C ASP A 120 -32.46 33.24 7.33
N ALA A 121 -32.62 31.97 7.70
CA ALA A 121 -33.90 31.38 8.14
C ALA A 121 -34.10 31.41 9.67
N ALA A 122 -33.10 31.84 10.46
CA ALA A 122 -33.20 31.89 11.92
C ALA A 122 -33.73 33.25 12.39
N ILE A 123 -34.95 33.25 12.97
CA ILE A 123 -35.47 34.36 13.78
C ILE A 123 -34.49 34.59 14.95
N PRO A 124 -34.13 35.85 15.30
CA PRO A 124 -33.09 36.11 16.29
C PRO A 124 -33.58 35.77 17.71
N SER A 125 -33.44 34.51 18.12
CA SER A 125 -33.45 34.15 19.53
C SER A 125 -32.04 34.29 20.08
N VAL A 126 -31.83 35.30 20.92
CA VAL A 126 -30.61 35.50 21.70
C VAL A 126 -30.36 34.24 22.54
N SER A 127 -29.40 33.41 22.11
CA SER A 127 -28.89 32.30 22.90
C SER A 127 -27.45 32.59 23.27
N LEU A 128 -27.26 32.98 24.52
CA LEU A 128 -25.96 33.03 25.17
C LEU A 128 -25.42 31.61 25.38
N ASN A 129 -24.13 31.46 25.10
CA ASN A 129 -23.25 30.34 25.46
C ASN A 129 -23.43 28.99 24.77
N GLY A 130 -22.27 28.49 24.34
CA GLY A 130 -22.08 27.12 23.89
C GLY A 130 -21.38 27.07 22.54
N LYS A 131 -20.13 27.57 22.47
CA LYS A 131 -19.20 27.24 21.40
C LYS A 131 -19.05 25.71 21.41
N LYS A 132 -19.91 24.99 20.69
CA LYS A 132 -19.68 23.59 20.35
C LYS A 132 -18.45 23.62 19.48
N VAL A 133 -17.30 23.39 20.11
CA VAL A 133 -16.05 23.06 19.44
C VAL A 133 -16.42 21.89 18.54
N GLY A 134 -16.58 22.18 17.24
CA GLY A 134 -16.77 21.15 16.24
C GLY A 134 -15.62 20.17 16.43
N LYS A 135 -15.97 18.90 16.65
CA LYS A 135 -15.02 17.79 16.56
C LYS A 135 -14.20 18.07 15.31
N ASP A 136 -12.91 18.29 15.47
CA ASP A 136 -11.96 18.66 14.43
C ASP A 136 -12.10 17.64 13.29
N GLU A 137 -12.97 17.92 12.31
CA GLU A 137 -13.10 17.12 11.10
C GLU A 137 -11.80 17.39 10.36
N GLY A 138 -10.83 16.49 10.59
CA GLY A 138 -9.44 16.67 10.20
C GLY A 138 -9.33 17.26 8.80
N ARG A 139 -8.56 18.34 8.71
CA ARG A 139 -8.24 19.06 7.46
C ARG A 139 -8.00 18.04 6.34
N LYS A 140 -8.76 18.15 5.25
CA LYS A 140 -8.62 17.23 4.12
C LYS A 140 -7.31 17.49 3.38
N CYS A 141 -6.58 16.41 3.13
CA CYS A 141 -5.25 16.43 2.52
C CYS A 141 -5.35 16.21 1.00
N THR A 142 -5.83 17.21 0.28
CA THR A 142 -5.92 17.25 -1.19
C THR A 142 -4.90 18.24 -1.77
N GLY A 143 -4.47 18.04 -3.02
CA GLY A 143 -3.52 18.92 -3.70
C GLY A 143 -2.14 18.27 -3.93
N PRO A 144 -1.24 18.96 -4.67
CA PRO A 144 0.04 18.42 -5.12
C PRO A 144 1.01 18.06 -3.99
N GLU A 145 0.86 18.65 -2.81
CA GLU A 145 1.68 18.34 -1.63
C GLU A 145 1.24 17.04 -0.91
N HIS A 146 0.15 16.41 -1.34
CA HIS A 146 -0.41 15.22 -0.66
C HIS A 146 -0.30 13.94 -1.49
N TYR A 147 0.32 14.00 -2.66
CA TYR A 147 0.57 12.83 -3.49
C TYR A 147 1.89 12.92 -4.25
N ASN A 148 2.37 11.76 -4.71
CA ASN A 148 3.50 11.71 -5.63
C ASN A 148 3.38 10.49 -6.55
N VAL A 149 3.95 10.59 -7.75
CA VAL A 149 4.01 9.48 -8.71
C VAL A 149 5.44 8.98 -8.81
N ALA A 150 5.65 7.69 -8.58
CA ALA A 150 6.94 7.02 -8.64
C ALA A 150 6.94 5.98 -9.77
N VAL A 151 8.00 5.98 -10.58
CA VAL A 151 8.13 5.06 -11.73
C VAL A 151 9.10 3.94 -11.39
N ILE A 152 8.70 2.69 -11.62
CA ILE A 152 9.57 1.50 -11.48
C ILE A 152 9.64 0.70 -12.78
N PRO A 153 10.75 0.00 -13.06
CA PRO A 153 10.82 -0.86 -14.23
C PRO A 153 9.79 -1.98 -14.14
N ARG A 154 9.21 -2.37 -15.29
CA ARG A 154 8.29 -3.52 -15.35
C ARG A 154 8.98 -4.80 -14.90
N ALA A 155 8.35 -5.54 -13.98
CA ALA A 155 8.86 -6.83 -13.50
C ALA A 155 9.01 -7.87 -14.61
N ARG A 156 8.12 -7.82 -15.61
CA ARG A 156 8.16 -8.66 -16.81
C ARG A 156 7.62 -7.88 -18.00
N ARG A 157 8.32 -7.93 -19.13
CA ARG A 157 7.85 -7.38 -20.41
C ARG A 157 6.95 -8.37 -21.14
N ILE A 158 6.09 -7.87 -22.02
CA ILE A 158 5.28 -8.71 -22.90
C ILE A 158 6.24 -9.48 -23.81
N HIS A 159 5.96 -10.76 -24.05
CA HIS A 159 6.82 -11.70 -24.80
C HIS A 159 8.21 -11.99 -24.19
N GLN A 160 8.47 -11.55 -22.95
CA GLN A 160 9.72 -11.90 -22.27
C GLN A 160 9.73 -13.38 -21.87
N SER A 161 10.87 -14.04 -22.12
CA SER A 161 11.13 -15.41 -21.72
C SER A 161 11.08 -15.59 -20.19
N LEU A 162 10.63 -16.76 -19.74
CA LEU A 162 10.58 -17.06 -18.31
C LEU A 162 11.96 -17.07 -17.65
N LEU A 163 13.03 -17.39 -18.39
CA LEU A 163 14.40 -17.42 -17.88
C LEU A 163 15.00 -16.03 -17.64
N SER A 164 14.61 -15.03 -18.45
CA SER A 164 15.08 -13.65 -18.26
C SER A 164 14.23 -12.87 -17.25
N THR A 165 13.03 -13.38 -16.93
CA THR A 165 12.08 -12.74 -16.01
C THR A 165 12.65 -12.52 -14.59
N PRO A 166 13.42 -13.44 -13.98
CA PRO A 166 14.05 -13.20 -12.68
C PRO A 166 14.95 -11.95 -12.64
N PHE A 167 15.69 -11.66 -13.72
CA PHE A 167 16.56 -10.49 -13.78
C PHE A 167 15.77 -9.18 -13.83
N SER A 168 14.72 -9.12 -14.65
CA SER A 168 13.83 -7.95 -14.67
C SER A 168 13.07 -7.79 -13.37
N ALA A 169 12.60 -8.89 -12.78
CA ALA A 169 11.94 -8.89 -11.47
C ALA A 169 12.88 -8.40 -10.36
N MET A 170 14.15 -8.84 -10.35
CA MET A 170 15.16 -8.36 -9.40
C MET A 170 15.42 -6.86 -9.57
N ARG A 171 15.53 -6.37 -10.81
CA ARG A 171 15.68 -4.94 -11.07
C ARG A 171 14.48 -4.15 -10.53
N THR A 172 13.26 -4.63 -10.74
CA THR A 172 12.05 -4.03 -10.16
C THR A 172 12.07 -4.07 -8.64
N LEU A 173 12.52 -5.16 -8.04
CA LEU A 173 12.64 -5.30 -6.59
C LEU A 173 13.59 -4.23 -6.02
N LEU A 174 14.79 -4.13 -6.58
CA LEU A 174 15.79 -3.15 -6.15
C LEU A 174 15.31 -1.70 -6.34
N SER A 175 14.62 -1.40 -7.44
CA SER A 175 14.01 -0.09 -7.66
C SER A 175 12.82 0.20 -6.73
N SER A 176 12.12 -0.83 -6.23
CA SER A 176 11.00 -0.64 -5.30
C SER A 176 11.44 -0.30 -3.88
N ILE A 177 12.62 -0.76 -3.44
CA ILE A 177 13.15 -0.51 -2.09
C ILE A 177 13.24 0.99 -1.76
N PRO A 178 13.88 1.87 -2.55
CA PRO A 178 13.94 3.29 -2.20
C PRO A 178 12.55 3.95 -2.09
N ILE A 179 11.60 3.54 -2.93
CA ILE A 179 10.21 4.05 -2.90
C ILE A 179 9.48 3.58 -1.63
N LEU A 180 9.71 2.34 -1.21
CA LEU A 180 9.19 1.82 0.06
C LEU A 180 9.83 2.54 1.25
N LEU A 181 11.14 2.81 1.20
CA LEU A 181 11.88 3.43 2.28
C LEU A 181 11.60 4.92 2.45
N SER A 182 11.34 5.65 1.35
CA SER A 182 11.12 7.10 1.41
C SER A 182 10.15 7.58 0.33
N SER A 183 9.44 8.68 0.62
CA SER A 183 8.78 9.50 -0.40
C SER A 183 9.70 10.67 -0.77
N PRO A 184 9.63 11.21 -2.01
CA PRO A 184 10.21 12.51 -2.32
C PRO A 184 9.72 13.59 -1.34
N PRO A 185 10.56 14.59 -1.02
CA PRO A 185 10.16 15.69 -0.16
C PRO A 185 9.08 16.54 -0.84
N LEU A 186 8.15 17.06 -0.03
CA LEU A 186 7.05 17.90 -0.52
C LEU A 186 7.55 19.24 -1.09
N LEU A 187 8.64 19.75 -0.50
CA LEU A 187 9.32 20.94 -0.97
C LEU A 187 10.71 20.54 -1.51
N PRO A 188 11.06 20.93 -2.74
CA PRO A 188 12.39 20.70 -3.29
C PRO A 188 13.47 21.24 -2.34
N ASN A 189 14.46 20.42 -2.01
CA ASN A 189 15.66 20.78 -1.25
C ASN A 189 15.44 21.26 0.20
N LYS A 190 14.30 20.97 0.82
CA LYS A 190 14.09 21.22 2.26
C LYS A 190 13.88 19.91 3.03
N PRO A 191 14.56 19.69 4.17
CA PRO A 191 14.26 18.57 5.05
C PRO A 191 12.84 18.71 5.63
N PRO A 192 12.20 17.60 6.05
CA PRO A 192 10.89 17.64 6.67
C PRO A 192 10.93 18.53 7.92
N SER A 193 10.15 19.60 7.90
CA SER A 193 10.03 20.59 8.96
C SER A 193 8.89 20.27 9.92
N THR A 194 7.84 19.62 9.42
CA THR A 194 6.65 19.28 10.21
C THR A 194 6.62 17.79 10.59
N PRO A 195 5.97 17.44 11.73
CA PRO A 195 5.70 16.03 12.06
C PRO A 195 4.90 15.31 10.97
N TYR A 196 4.07 16.06 10.24
CA TYR A 196 3.36 15.57 9.07
C TYR A 196 4.30 15.15 7.94
N GLU A 197 5.22 16.03 7.53
CA GLU A 197 6.18 15.77 6.45
C GLU A 197 7.09 14.58 6.77
N SER A 198 7.58 14.48 8.00
CA SER A 198 8.41 13.35 8.42
C SER A 198 7.65 12.02 8.38
N ALA A 199 6.37 12.01 8.79
CA ALA A 199 5.52 10.84 8.69
C ALA A 199 5.13 10.49 7.24
N ALA A 200 4.91 11.49 6.39
CA ALA A 200 4.64 11.30 4.96
C ALA A 200 5.85 10.76 4.18
N GLN A 201 7.07 11.05 4.64
CA GLN A 201 8.31 10.51 4.07
C GLN A 201 8.73 9.15 4.64
N ASP A 202 8.10 8.68 5.71
CA ASP A 202 8.42 7.40 6.34
C ASP A 202 7.90 6.20 5.50
N LEU A 203 8.16 4.98 5.97
CA LEU A 203 7.61 3.75 5.41
C LEU A 203 6.08 3.86 5.21
N PRO A 204 5.52 3.31 4.11
CA PRO A 204 4.09 3.29 3.89
C PRO A 204 3.39 2.53 5.01
N ASP A 205 2.26 3.05 5.48
CA ASP A 205 1.38 2.34 6.42
C ASP A 205 0.63 1.22 5.69
N LEU A 206 0.21 1.50 4.46
CA LEU A 206 -0.60 0.62 3.63
C LEU A 206 -0.05 0.57 2.20
N ILE A 207 -0.02 -0.62 1.62
CA ILE A 207 0.32 -0.90 0.23
C ILE A 207 -0.89 -1.61 -0.37
N ILE A 208 -1.46 -1.05 -1.42
CA ILE A 208 -2.59 -1.65 -2.14
C ILE A 208 -2.22 -1.92 -3.59
N THR A 209 -2.60 -3.09 -4.10
CA THR A 209 -2.45 -3.41 -5.51
C THR A 209 -3.53 -4.38 -5.98
N ASN A 210 -3.99 -4.19 -7.20
CA ASN A 210 -4.77 -5.15 -7.97
C ASN A 210 -3.96 -5.68 -9.18
N GLY A 211 -2.69 -5.28 -9.25
CA GLY A 211 -1.89 -5.35 -10.45
C GLY A 211 -1.17 -6.68 -10.64
N PRO A 212 -0.79 -7.00 -11.88
CA PRO A 212 0.06 -8.14 -12.21
C PRO A 212 1.51 -7.91 -11.76
N ALA A 213 2.36 -8.94 -11.88
CA ALA A 213 3.82 -9.01 -11.69
C ALA A 213 4.51 -7.89 -10.87
N THR A 214 4.55 -6.64 -11.35
CA THR A 214 5.10 -5.49 -10.61
C THR A 214 4.51 -5.35 -9.20
N GLY A 215 3.19 -5.50 -9.02
CA GLY A 215 2.55 -5.45 -7.69
C GLY A 215 3.05 -6.56 -6.76
N VAL A 216 3.25 -7.77 -7.30
CA VAL A 216 3.81 -8.92 -6.57
C VAL A 216 5.22 -8.61 -6.07
N ILE A 217 6.05 -7.99 -6.92
CA ILE A 217 7.43 -7.63 -6.57
C ILE A 217 7.48 -6.53 -5.50
N VAL A 218 6.61 -5.52 -5.57
CA VAL A 218 6.53 -4.47 -4.53
C VAL A 218 6.11 -5.07 -3.18
N ILE A 219 5.13 -5.98 -3.18
CA ILE A 219 4.75 -6.71 -1.95
C ILE A 219 5.91 -7.55 -1.42
N LEU A 220 6.65 -8.23 -2.29
CA LEU A 220 7.86 -8.96 -1.89
C LEU A 220 8.90 -8.03 -1.25
N GLY A 221 9.14 -6.84 -1.82
CA GLY A 221 10.01 -5.83 -1.21
C GLY A 221 9.53 -5.42 0.19
N SER A 222 8.23 -5.23 0.37
CA SER A 222 7.63 -4.92 1.68
C SER A 222 7.79 -6.05 2.69
N LEU A 223 7.71 -7.31 2.24
CA LEU A 223 7.92 -8.50 3.06
C LEU A 223 9.37 -8.60 3.52
N ILE A 224 10.34 -8.32 2.63
CA ILE A 224 11.77 -8.28 2.96
C ILE A 224 12.03 -7.21 4.05
N LEU A 225 11.46 -6.02 3.91
CA LEU A 225 11.60 -4.96 4.92
C LEU A 225 11.02 -5.39 6.28
N ARG A 226 9.88 -6.08 6.29
CA ARG A 226 9.30 -6.65 7.53
C ARG A 226 10.14 -7.79 8.09
N PHE A 227 10.70 -8.64 7.22
CA PHE A 227 11.57 -9.77 7.58
C PHE A 227 12.75 -9.33 8.42
N PHE A 228 13.52 -8.37 7.91
CA PHE A 228 14.68 -7.81 8.62
C PHE A 228 14.33 -6.73 9.64
N ASN A 229 13.03 -6.44 9.83
CA ASN A 229 12.54 -5.35 10.67
C ASN A 229 13.21 -4.00 10.34
N PHE A 230 13.52 -3.75 9.08
CA PHE A 230 14.24 -2.56 8.65
C PHE A 230 13.42 -1.30 8.98
N ARG A 231 14.05 -0.27 9.56
CA ARG A 231 13.35 0.92 10.12
C ARG A 231 12.16 0.55 11.02
N SER A 232 12.30 -0.56 11.74
CA SER A 232 11.28 -1.13 12.61
C SER A 232 9.94 -1.37 11.87
N ALA A 233 9.97 -1.74 10.60
CA ALA A 233 8.77 -1.92 9.77
C ALA A 233 7.75 -2.86 10.41
N ASN A 234 8.19 -4.01 10.93
CA ASN A 234 7.29 -4.99 11.55
C ASN A 234 6.85 -4.54 12.95
N SER A 235 7.78 -4.08 13.80
CA SER A 235 7.47 -3.62 15.16
C SER A 235 6.54 -2.39 15.17
N ARG A 236 6.74 -1.48 14.22
CA ARG A 236 5.87 -0.32 13.98
C ARG A 236 4.74 -0.65 13.02
N GLY A 237 4.47 -1.92 12.69
CA GLY A 237 3.34 -2.41 11.89
C GLY A 237 3.07 -1.61 10.60
N LYS A 238 4.14 -1.12 9.99
CA LYS A 238 4.16 -0.49 8.67
C LYS A 238 4.11 -1.56 7.59
N CYS A 239 3.99 -1.13 6.34
CA CYS A 239 3.99 -1.99 5.17
C CYS A 239 2.87 -3.05 5.23
N LYS A 240 1.67 -2.66 5.68
CA LYS A 240 0.49 -3.52 5.59
C LYS A 240 0.07 -3.62 4.13
N THR A 241 -0.36 -4.80 3.72
CA THR A 241 -0.59 -5.10 2.30
C THR A 241 -2.03 -5.54 2.07
N ILE A 242 -2.67 -4.93 1.07
CA ILE A 242 -3.97 -5.35 0.55
C ILE A 242 -3.77 -5.71 -0.92
N TYR A 243 -4.18 -6.92 -1.26
CA TYR A 243 -4.31 -7.31 -2.65
C TYR A 243 -5.79 -7.45 -2.98
N ALA A 244 -6.23 -6.79 -4.05
CA ALA A 244 -7.57 -6.97 -4.61
C ALA A 244 -7.44 -7.77 -5.91
N GLU A 245 -8.09 -8.93 -5.97
CA GLU A 245 -8.13 -9.71 -7.20
C GLU A 245 -8.91 -8.94 -8.29
N SER A 246 -8.43 -9.07 -9.53
CA SER A 246 -8.98 -8.34 -10.67
C SER A 246 -10.43 -8.75 -10.95
N PHE A 247 -11.24 -7.79 -11.40
CA PHE A 247 -12.65 -8.01 -11.70
C PHE A 247 -12.84 -9.10 -12.78
N ALA A 248 -11.90 -9.18 -13.73
CA ALA A 248 -11.90 -10.19 -14.79
C ALA A 248 -11.77 -11.65 -14.29
N ARG A 249 -11.42 -11.87 -13.02
CA ARG A 249 -11.23 -13.20 -12.45
C ARG A 249 -12.49 -13.63 -11.69
N VAL A 250 -13.39 -14.29 -12.41
CA VAL A 250 -14.67 -14.78 -11.87
C VAL A 250 -14.52 -16.15 -11.19
N LYS A 251 -14.09 -17.16 -11.95
CA LYS A 251 -14.09 -18.57 -11.49
C LYS A 251 -12.81 -19.02 -10.80
N GLY A 252 -11.73 -18.25 -10.88
CA GLY A 252 -10.46 -18.66 -10.31
C GLY A 252 -9.42 -17.56 -10.22
N LEU A 253 -8.55 -17.67 -9.22
CA LEU A 253 -7.51 -16.69 -8.92
C LEU A 253 -6.49 -16.51 -10.06
N SER A 254 -6.01 -15.28 -10.21
CA SER A 254 -4.88 -14.98 -11.08
C SER A 254 -3.59 -15.62 -10.54
N LEU A 255 -2.54 -15.71 -11.36
CA LEU A 255 -1.25 -16.18 -10.87
C LEU A 255 -0.71 -15.29 -9.73
N SER A 256 -0.87 -13.96 -9.86
CA SER A 256 -0.56 -13.01 -8.81
C SER A 256 -1.36 -13.29 -7.55
N GLY A 257 -2.68 -13.49 -7.66
CA GLY A 257 -3.53 -13.79 -6.51
C GLY A 257 -3.16 -15.11 -5.83
N LYS A 258 -2.86 -16.15 -6.60
CA LYS A 258 -2.36 -17.43 -6.05
C LYS A 258 -1.07 -17.24 -5.25
N LEU A 259 -0.10 -16.49 -5.78
CA LEU A 259 1.17 -16.21 -5.12
C LEU A 259 0.99 -15.36 -3.85
N LEU A 260 0.13 -14.34 -3.92
CA LEU A 260 -0.01 -13.34 -2.87
C LEU A 260 -0.97 -13.74 -1.75
N SER A 261 -1.93 -14.63 -2.02
CA SER A 261 -2.98 -15.05 -1.07
C SER A 261 -2.47 -15.41 0.33
N ARG A 262 -1.29 -16.05 0.44
CA ARG A 262 -0.69 -16.43 1.72
C ARG A 262 0.21 -15.38 2.34
N VAL A 263 0.59 -14.35 1.59
CA VAL A 263 1.61 -13.37 1.98
C VAL A 263 0.99 -12.03 2.39
N VAL A 264 -0.08 -11.61 1.72
CA VAL A 264 -0.70 -10.30 1.97
C VAL A 264 -1.49 -10.27 3.25
N ASP A 265 -1.61 -9.09 3.90
CA ASP A 265 -2.39 -8.94 5.13
C ASP A 265 -3.89 -9.12 4.86
N ARG A 266 -4.42 -8.58 3.76
CA ARG A 266 -5.80 -8.86 3.30
C ARG A 266 -5.83 -9.21 1.82
N PHE A 267 -6.65 -10.21 1.49
CA PHE A 267 -6.82 -10.72 0.14
C PHE A 267 -8.29 -10.58 -0.26
N LEU A 268 -8.60 -9.52 -1.00
CA LEU A 268 -9.97 -9.17 -1.37
C LEU A 268 -10.32 -9.82 -2.71
N VAL A 269 -11.53 -10.38 -2.78
CA VAL A 269 -12.11 -10.94 -4.00
C VAL A 269 -13.46 -10.29 -4.27
N GLN A 270 -13.81 -10.20 -5.56
CA GLN A 270 -15.00 -9.48 -6.02
C GLN A 270 -16.17 -10.39 -6.37
N TRP A 271 -15.94 -11.70 -6.40
CA TRP A 271 -16.90 -12.74 -6.74
C TRP A 271 -17.10 -13.67 -5.54
N GLU A 272 -18.34 -14.03 -5.25
CA GLU A 272 -18.70 -14.87 -4.11
C GLU A 272 -18.07 -16.27 -4.25
N GLU A 273 -17.96 -16.77 -5.47
CA GLU A 273 -17.33 -18.07 -5.78
C GLU A 273 -15.84 -18.13 -5.43
N LEU A 274 -15.21 -16.97 -5.22
CA LEU A 274 -13.82 -16.87 -4.79
C LEU A 274 -13.68 -16.64 -3.28
N GLU A 275 -14.78 -16.56 -2.53
CA GLU A 275 -14.72 -16.48 -1.08
C GLU A 275 -13.99 -17.71 -0.52
N GLY A 276 -13.10 -17.49 0.44
CA GLY A 276 -12.28 -18.58 1.00
C GLY A 276 -11.25 -19.18 0.03
N SER A 277 -11.11 -18.66 -1.20
CA SER A 277 -10.02 -19.06 -2.09
C SER A 277 -8.64 -18.65 -1.53
N GLY A 278 -7.55 -19.14 -2.14
CA GLY A 278 -6.20 -18.77 -1.71
C GLY A 278 -5.78 -19.35 -0.36
N GLY A 279 -6.34 -20.51 0.03
CA GLY A 279 -6.09 -21.15 1.31
C GLY A 279 -6.98 -20.64 2.45
N GLY A 280 -8.23 -20.28 2.16
CA GLY A 280 -9.20 -19.84 3.18
C GLY A 280 -9.10 -18.36 3.54
N ARG A 281 -8.49 -17.53 2.68
CA ARG A 281 -8.17 -16.12 2.96
C ARG A 281 -8.87 -15.12 2.05
N GLY A 282 -9.53 -15.56 0.98
CA GLY A 282 -10.37 -14.71 0.14
C GLY A 282 -11.51 -14.10 0.93
N GLU A 283 -11.47 -12.78 1.08
CA GLU A 283 -12.53 -11.97 1.67
C GLU A 283 -13.40 -11.42 0.53
N PHE A 284 -14.65 -11.90 0.43
CA PHE A 284 -15.60 -11.37 -0.54
C PHE A 284 -16.12 -10.00 -0.08
N TRP A 285 -16.03 -9.00 -0.96
CA TRP A 285 -16.47 -7.62 -0.70
C TRP A 285 -17.48 -7.11 -1.75
N GLY A 286 -18.00 -8.00 -2.59
CA GLY A 286 -18.88 -7.62 -3.70
C GLY A 286 -18.15 -7.00 -4.88
N VAL A 287 -18.94 -6.45 -5.79
CA VAL A 287 -18.44 -5.73 -6.97
C VAL A 287 -17.91 -4.38 -6.52
N LEU A 288 -16.59 -4.24 -6.55
CA LEU A 288 -15.91 -3.02 -6.12
C LEU A 288 -15.54 -2.09 -7.29
N VAL A 289 -15.72 -2.57 -8.53
CA VAL A 289 -15.42 -1.86 -9.79
C VAL A 289 -16.71 -1.45 -10.48
#